data_AF-A0A920T3K3-F1
#
_entry.id   AF-A0A920T3K3-F1
#
_cell.length_a   1.000
_cell.length_b   1.000
_cell.length_c   1.000
_cell.angle_alpha   90.00
_cell.angle_beta   90.00
_cell.angle_gamma   90.00
#
_symmetry.space_group_name_H-M   'P 1'
#
loop_
_entity.id
_entity.type
_entity.pdbx_description
1 polymer ?
#
loop_
_entity_poly.entity_id
_entity_poly.type
_entity_poly.pdbx_seq_one_letter_code
_entity_poly.pdbx_strand_id
1 'polypeptide(L)'
;MELSTYFRINEANTGQFERTLIIADEGSHVSYLEGCTAPMRDENQLHAAVVELVAHKDSTIKYSTVQNWYPGHPDTGEGGIYNFVTKRGTCLEDNARISWTQVETGSAVTWKYPSCILKGDNSVGEFYSVAVTNHHQQADTGTK
;
A
#
# COMPACT_ATOMS: atom_id res chain seq x y z
N MET A 1 13.68 -15.27 5.02
CA MET A 1 13.15 -15.32 3.65
C MET A 1 12.10 -14.23 3.55
N GLU A 2 12.06 -13.45 2.48
CA GLU A 2 11.05 -12.40 2.31
C GLU A 2 9.80 -12.98 1.67
N LEU A 3 8.63 -12.60 2.19
CA LEU A 3 7.35 -12.93 1.58
C LEU A 3 7.08 -11.91 0.48
N SER A 4 6.60 -12.37 -0.67
CA SER A 4 6.18 -11.46 -1.73
C SER A 4 4.90 -11.94 -2.37
N THR A 5 4.02 -10.99 -2.69
CA THR A 5 2.83 -11.23 -3.50
C THR A 5 2.72 -10.17 -4.57
N TYR A 6 2.22 -10.58 -5.72
CA TYR A 6 2.06 -9.70 -6.86
C TYR A 6 0.62 -9.73 -7.32
N PHE A 7 -0.03 -8.58 -7.29
CA PHE A 7 -1.40 -8.41 -7.73
C PHE A 7 -1.46 -7.80 -9.14
N ARG A 8 -2.36 -8.33 -9.97
CA ARG A 8 -2.51 -7.88 -11.35
C ARG A 8 -3.99 -7.79 -11.71
N ILE A 9 -4.43 -6.59 -12.08
CA ILE A 9 -5.77 -6.36 -12.65
C ILE A 9 -5.76 -6.92 -14.07
N ASN A 10 -6.60 -7.90 -14.39
CA ASN A 10 -6.64 -8.50 -15.73
C ASN A 10 -8.01 -8.37 -16.41
N GLU A 11 -9.10 -8.33 -15.65
CA GLU A 11 -10.46 -8.28 -16.20
C GLU A 11 -10.89 -6.84 -16.54
N ALA A 12 -11.67 -6.70 -17.62
CA ALA A 12 -12.24 -5.41 -18.01
C ALA A 12 -13.45 -5.09 -17.12
N ASN A 13 -13.63 -3.81 -16.80
CA ASN A 13 -14.79 -3.28 -16.08
C ASN A 13 -15.02 -3.88 -14.68
N THR A 14 -13.94 -4.38 -14.05
CA THR A 14 -13.98 -4.84 -12.66
C THR A 14 -13.15 -3.93 -11.76
N GLY A 15 -13.61 -3.73 -10.53
CA GLY A 15 -12.79 -3.19 -9.46
C GLY A 15 -11.98 -4.31 -8.82
N GLN A 16 -10.70 -4.05 -8.51
CA GLN A 16 -9.91 -4.97 -7.69
C GLN A 16 -10.10 -4.61 -6.22
N PHE A 17 -10.65 -5.56 -5.47
CA PHE A 17 -10.82 -5.46 -4.03
C PHE A 17 -10.01 -6.55 -3.36
N GLU A 18 -9.16 -6.17 -2.41
CA GLU A 18 -8.32 -7.13 -1.69
C GLU A 18 -8.13 -6.72 -0.24
N ARG A 19 -7.89 -7.74 0.60
CA ARG A 19 -7.56 -7.56 2.01
C ARG A 19 -6.33 -8.37 2.37
N THR A 20 -5.33 -7.70 2.92
CA THR A 20 -4.13 -8.30 3.48
C THR A 20 -4.17 -8.16 5.00
N LEU A 21 -4.03 -9.28 5.72
CA LEU A 21 -3.86 -9.31 7.17
C LEU A 21 -2.54 -10.00 7.49
N ILE A 22 -1.64 -9.29 8.18
CA ILE A 22 -0.37 -9.84 8.67
C ILE A 22 -0.35 -9.71 10.18
N ILE A 23 -0.13 -10.83 10.87
CA ILE A 23 0.03 -10.89 12.31
C ILE A 23 1.44 -11.41 12.59
N ALA A 24 2.24 -10.61 13.31
CA ALA A 24 3.56 -10.97 13.79
C ALA A 24 3.48 -11.23 15.29
N ASP A 25 3.65 -12.50 15.69
CA ASP A 25 3.63 -12.96 17.09
C ASP A 25 4.90 -12.52 17.86
N GLU A 26 4.94 -12.74 19.19
CA GLU A 26 6.03 -12.26 20.06
C GLU A 26 7.42 -12.65 19.53
N GLY A 27 8.33 -11.66 19.46
CA GLY A 27 9.70 -11.83 18.98
C GLY A 27 9.86 -12.17 17.50
N SER A 28 8.77 -12.20 16.73
CA SER A 28 8.81 -12.58 15.32
C SER A 28 9.26 -11.44 14.39
N HIS A 29 9.75 -11.81 13.21
CA HIS A 29 10.17 -10.88 12.18
C HIS A 29 9.57 -11.28 10.83
N VAL A 30 8.89 -10.34 10.17
CA VAL A 30 8.36 -10.52 8.82
C VAL A 30 8.75 -9.36 7.92
N SER A 31 9.24 -9.69 6.72
CA SER A 31 9.46 -8.75 5.62
C SER A 31 8.55 -9.16 4.47
N TYR A 32 7.64 -8.28 4.08
CA TYR A 32 6.62 -8.51 3.08
C TYR A 32 6.67 -7.46 1.98
N LEU A 33 6.69 -7.92 0.72
CA LEU A 33 6.70 -7.09 -0.48
C LEU A 33 5.41 -7.28 -1.29
N GLU A 34 4.68 -6.20 -1.50
CA GLU A 34 3.50 -6.12 -2.36
C GLU A 34 3.87 -5.43 -3.68
N GLY A 35 3.67 -6.12 -4.80
CA GLY A 35 3.79 -5.53 -6.13
C GLY A 35 2.42 -5.44 -6.81
N CYS A 36 2.12 -4.33 -7.50
CA CYS A 36 0.88 -4.20 -8.27
C CYS A 36 1.08 -3.58 -9.65
N THR A 37 0.40 -4.12 -10.67
CA THR A 37 0.33 -3.52 -12.03
C THR A 37 -1.06 -3.64 -12.66
N ALA A 38 -1.35 -2.76 -13.63
CA ALA A 38 -2.56 -2.81 -14.45
C ALA A 38 -2.27 -2.63 -15.95
N PRO A 39 -3.08 -3.24 -16.84
CA PRO A 39 -3.08 -2.98 -18.27
C PRO A 39 -3.74 -1.64 -18.59
N MET A 40 -3.40 -1.09 -19.77
CA MET A 40 -4.03 0.12 -20.31
C MET A 40 -5.51 -0.13 -20.65
N ARG A 41 -6.39 0.77 -20.24
CA ARG A 41 -7.83 0.74 -20.51
C ARG A 41 -8.36 2.16 -20.63
N ASP A 42 -9.31 2.37 -21.53
CA ASP A 42 -9.93 3.68 -21.77
C ASP A 42 -10.91 4.07 -20.64
N GLU A 43 -11.48 3.09 -19.94
CA GLU A 43 -12.32 3.31 -18.76
C GLU A 43 -11.50 3.34 -17.47
N ASN A 44 -11.90 4.21 -16.53
CA ASN A 44 -11.31 4.27 -15.21
C ASN A 44 -11.58 2.98 -14.44
N GLN A 45 -10.54 2.40 -13.83
CA GLN A 45 -10.65 1.21 -12.99
C GLN A 45 -10.36 1.56 -11.53
N LEU A 46 -11.09 0.91 -10.63
CA LEU A 46 -10.91 1.09 -9.19
C LEU A 46 -10.05 -0.03 -8.60
N HIS A 47 -8.98 0.37 -7.92
CA HIS A 47 -8.22 -0.47 -7.00
C HIS A 47 -8.48 0.01 -5.57
N ALA A 48 -9.18 -0.82 -4.79
CA ALA A 48 -9.52 -0.53 -3.41
C ALA A 48 -9.06 -1.66 -2.49
N ALA A 49 -7.94 -1.45 -1.81
CA ALA A 49 -7.34 -2.44 -0.92
C ALA A 49 -7.45 -2.05 0.56
N VAL A 50 -7.43 -3.06 1.42
CA VAL A 50 -7.34 -2.91 2.88
C VAL A 50 -6.16 -3.71 3.39
N VAL A 51 -5.25 -3.07 4.12
CA VAL A 51 -4.11 -3.74 4.75
C VAL A 51 -4.17 -3.54 6.26
N GLU A 52 -4.12 -4.63 7.00
CA GLU A 52 -4.06 -4.67 8.45
C GLU A 52 -2.80 -5.37 8.91
N LEU A 53 -1.99 -4.69 9.71
CA LEU A 53 -0.80 -5.26 10.34
C LEU A 53 -0.98 -5.24 11.86
N VAL A 54 -0.68 -6.36 12.51
CA VAL A 54 -0.69 -6.48 13.98
C VAL A 54 0.66 -7.01 14.42
N ALA A 55 1.43 -6.19 15.13
CA ALA A 55 2.73 -6.53 15.68
C ALA A 55 2.65 -6.69 17.20
N HIS A 56 2.92 -7.90 17.70
CA HIS A 56 3.02 -8.23 19.12
C HIS A 56 4.39 -7.85 19.70
N LYS A 57 4.59 -8.14 20.98
CA LYS A 57 5.75 -7.73 21.75
C LYS A 57 7.07 -8.15 21.09
N ASP A 58 8.05 -7.26 21.08
CA ASP A 58 9.38 -7.47 20.48
C ASP A 58 9.35 -7.90 18.99
N SER A 59 8.20 -7.79 18.31
CA SER A 59 8.06 -8.22 16.92
C SER A 59 8.30 -7.08 15.94
N THR A 60 8.65 -7.42 14.70
CA THR A 60 8.89 -6.44 13.63
C THR A 60 8.20 -6.84 12.33
N ILE A 61 7.42 -5.92 11.78
CA ILE A 61 6.84 -6.02 10.44
C ILE A 61 7.48 -4.98 9.53
N LYS A 62 8.04 -5.41 8.40
CA LYS A 62 8.44 -4.55 7.28
C LYS A 62 7.48 -4.77 6.13
N TYR A 63 6.75 -3.73 5.75
CA TYR A 63 5.79 -3.76 4.66
C TYR A 63 6.26 -2.84 3.53
N SER A 64 6.60 -3.44 2.40
CA SER A 64 7.11 -2.73 1.23
C SER A 64 6.12 -2.82 0.08
N THR A 65 5.89 -1.71 -0.62
CA THR A 65 5.02 -1.68 -1.80
C THR A 65 5.71 -1.05 -2.99
N VAL A 66 5.63 -1.71 -4.14
CA VAL A 66 6.06 -1.18 -5.43
C VAL A 66 4.89 -1.25 -6.39
N GLN A 67 4.31 -0.09 -6.70
CA GLN A 67 3.12 0.00 -7.54
C GLN A 67 3.41 0.81 -8.80
N ASN A 68 3.10 0.24 -9.97
CA ASN A 68 3.19 0.92 -11.26
C ASN A 68 1.89 0.67 -12.05
N TRP A 69 1.06 1.70 -12.12
CA TRP A 69 -0.28 1.63 -12.72
C TRP A 69 -0.34 2.29 -14.10
N TYR A 70 -1.50 2.20 -14.75
CA TYR A 70 -1.80 2.97 -15.96
C TYR A 70 -2.34 4.37 -15.59
N PRO A 71 -1.69 5.47 -16.01
CA PRO A 71 -2.03 6.83 -15.55
C PRO A 71 -3.21 7.47 -16.28
N GLY A 72 -3.78 6.78 -17.28
CA GLY A 72 -4.71 7.36 -18.23
C GLY A 72 -4.00 7.94 -19.46
N HIS A 73 -4.79 8.42 -20.42
CA HIS A 73 -4.28 9.00 -21.65
C HIS A 73 -3.54 10.33 -21.34
N PRO A 74 -2.33 10.55 -21.90
CA PRO A 74 -1.46 11.66 -21.51
C PRO A 74 -2.03 13.05 -21.81
N ASP A 75 -2.85 13.19 -22.86
CA ASP A 75 -3.38 14.48 -23.31
C ASP A 75 -4.82 14.76 -22.85
N THR A 76 -5.61 13.70 -22.62
CA THR A 76 -7.04 13.81 -22.30
C THR A 76 -7.35 13.45 -20.85
N GLY A 77 -6.45 12.70 -20.19
CA GLY A 77 -6.68 12.15 -18.85
C GLY A 77 -7.73 11.03 -18.82
N GLU A 78 -8.15 10.51 -19.98
CA GLU A 78 -9.14 9.43 -20.06
C GLU A 78 -8.56 8.10 -19.59
N GLY A 79 -9.33 7.39 -18.77
CA GLY A 79 -8.93 6.12 -18.19
C GLY A 79 -7.90 6.24 -17.05
N GLY A 80 -7.30 5.11 -16.73
CA GLY A 80 -6.33 4.99 -15.65
C GLY A 80 -6.91 4.46 -14.34
N ILE A 81 -6.05 4.39 -13.32
CA ILE A 81 -6.38 3.72 -12.05
C ILE A 81 -6.71 4.73 -10.96
N TYR A 82 -7.84 4.51 -10.29
CA TYR A 82 -8.14 5.07 -8.97
C TYR A 82 -7.60 4.14 -7.89
N ASN A 83 -6.61 4.61 -7.13
CA ASN A 83 -5.88 3.84 -6.14
C ASN A 83 -6.25 4.33 -4.74
N PHE A 84 -7.32 3.75 -4.17
CA PHE A 84 -7.91 4.16 -2.90
C PHE A 84 -7.70 3.08 -1.85
N VAL A 85 -6.64 3.21 -1.06
CA VAL A 85 -6.21 2.13 -0.17
C VAL A 85 -6.16 2.59 1.27
N THR A 86 -6.71 1.75 2.15
CA THR A 86 -6.62 1.94 3.59
C THR A 86 -5.60 0.96 4.15
N LYS A 87 -4.45 1.45 4.64
CA LYS A 87 -3.44 0.63 5.31
C LYS A 87 -3.29 1.08 6.76
N ARG A 88 -3.33 0.14 7.70
CA ARG A 88 -3.16 0.44 9.13
C ARG A 88 -2.38 -0.66 9.83
N GLY A 89 -1.35 -0.25 10.55
CA GLY A 89 -0.55 -1.10 11.41
C GLY A 89 -0.82 -0.76 12.87
N THR A 90 -0.85 -1.78 13.72
CA THR A 90 -0.95 -1.63 15.17
C THR A 90 0.26 -2.29 15.80
N CYS A 91 1.15 -1.48 16.37
CA CYS A 91 2.16 -1.94 17.30
C CYS A 91 1.45 -2.18 18.64
N LEU A 92 0.95 -3.41 18.82
CA LEU A 92 -0.04 -3.74 19.83
C LEU A 92 0.54 -3.77 21.25
N GLU A 93 1.79 -4.22 21.37
CA GLU A 93 2.49 -4.50 22.61
C GLU A 93 3.91 -3.90 22.60
N ASP A 94 4.63 -4.03 23.71
CA ASP A 94 5.88 -3.32 23.95
C ASP A 94 6.97 -3.67 22.94
N ASN A 95 7.78 -2.67 22.58
CA ASN A 95 8.88 -2.77 21.61
C ASN A 95 8.47 -3.24 20.20
N ALA A 96 7.17 -3.35 19.90
CA ALA A 96 6.69 -3.71 18.57
C ALA A 96 7.05 -2.63 17.54
N ARG A 97 7.48 -3.06 16.35
CA ARG A 97 7.92 -2.15 15.29
C ARG A 97 7.26 -2.45 13.96
N ILE A 98 6.72 -1.41 13.32
CA ILE A 98 6.16 -1.50 11.96
C ILE A 98 6.85 -0.47 11.09
N SER A 99 7.34 -0.92 9.93
CA SER A 99 8.00 -0.07 8.94
C SER A 99 7.26 -0.17 7.61
N TRP A 100 6.77 0.97 7.13
CA TRP A 100 6.11 1.12 5.83
C TRP A 100 7.10 1.70 4.83
N THR A 101 7.26 1.06 3.68
CA THR A 101 8.08 1.58 2.57
C THR A 101 7.27 1.52 1.29
N GLN A 102 7.13 2.63 0.58
CA GLN A 102 6.35 2.67 -0.65
C GLN A 102 7.02 3.44 -1.77
N VAL A 103 6.91 2.88 -2.98
CA VAL A 103 7.21 3.53 -4.25
C VAL A 103 5.98 3.42 -5.14
N GLU A 104 5.43 4.57 -5.53
CA GLU A 104 4.13 4.64 -6.19
C GLU A 104 4.20 5.54 -7.43
N THR A 105 3.73 5.00 -8.55
CA THR A 105 3.62 5.73 -9.81
C THR A 105 2.46 5.19 -10.66
N GLY A 106 2.06 5.99 -11.64
CA GLY A 106 1.18 5.56 -12.71
C GLY A 106 -0.31 5.50 -12.40
N SER A 107 -0.81 5.92 -11.22
CA SER A 107 -2.27 6.01 -11.01
C SER A 107 -2.83 7.34 -11.54
N ALA A 108 -4.06 7.35 -12.05
CA ALA A 108 -4.74 8.60 -12.39
C ALA A 108 -5.05 9.41 -11.13
N VAL A 109 -5.56 8.75 -10.08
CA VAL A 109 -5.75 9.35 -8.76
C VAL A 109 -5.25 8.38 -7.68
N THR A 110 -4.41 8.87 -6.78
CA THR A 110 -3.94 8.14 -5.61
C THR A 110 -4.47 8.79 -4.35
N TRP A 111 -5.12 8.01 -3.48
CA TRP A 111 -5.53 8.46 -2.16
C TRP A 111 -5.20 7.44 -1.08
N LYS A 112 -4.13 7.69 -0.32
CA LYS A 112 -3.57 6.70 0.62
C LYS A 112 -2.91 7.34 1.83
N TYR A 113 -3.24 6.79 3.00
CA TYR A 113 -2.56 7.13 4.25
C TYR A 113 -2.25 5.89 5.08
N PRO A 114 -1.19 5.14 4.77
CA PRO A 114 -0.70 4.12 5.68
C PRO A 114 -0.49 4.71 7.06
N SER A 115 -1.00 4.04 8.08
CA SER A 115 -1.00 4.58 9.45
C SER A 115 -0.33 3.62 10.41
N CYS A 116 0.22 4.15 11.51
CA CYS A 116 0.76 3.33 12.59
C CYS A 116 0.15 3.74 13.95
N ILE A 117 -0.53 2.79 14.60
CA ILE A 117 -1.00 2.95 15.98
C ILE A 117 0.08 2.41 16.91
N LEU A 118 0.72 3.31 17.65
CA LEU A 118 1.76 3.00 18.64
C LEU A 118 1.10 2.81 20.02
N LYS A 119 0.70 1.58 20.33
CA LYS A 119 -0.05 1.27 21.56
C LYS A 119 0.85 0.77 22.69
N GLY A 120 1.85 -0.05 22.38
CA GLY A 120 2.80 -0.58 23.36
C GLY A 120 3.90 0.42 23.73
N ASP A 121 4.49 0.25 24.91
CA ASP A 121 5.59 1.08 25.35
C ASP A 121 6.82 0.83 24.45
N ASN A 122 7.56 1.91 24.14
CA ASN A 122 8.72 1.87 23.24
C ASN A 122 8.41 1.35 21.82
N SER A 123 7.14 1.31 21.41
CA SER A 123 6.77 0.93 20.05
C SER A 123 7.22 1.97 19.02
N VAL A 124 7.51 1.50 17.80
CA VAL A 124 8.09 2.34 16.74
C VAL A 124 7.32 2.17 15.43
N GLY A 125 6.93 3.29 14.83
CA GLY A 125 6.34 3.37 13.50
C GLY A 125 7.26 4.13 12.57
N GLU A 126 7.55 3.56 11.39
CA GLU A 126 8.36 4.20 10.36
C GLU A 126 7.60 4.26 9.04
N PHE A 127 7.82 5.33 8.27
CA PHE A 127 7.18 5.52 6.98
C PHE A 127 8.15 6.17 6.00
N TYR A 128 8.37 5.50 4.87
CA TYR A 128 9.17 5.97 3.76
C TYR A 128 8.31 5.93 2.50
N SER A 129 8.22 7.06 1.79
CA SER A 129 7.37 7.16 0.60
C SER A 129 8.03 7.94 -0.52
N VAL A 130 7.97 7.39 -1.73
CA VAL A 130 8.23 8.09 -2.98
C VAL A 130 6.98 7.99 -3.84
N ALA A 131 6.38 9.14 -4.16
CA ALA A 131 5.24 9.24 -5.06
C ALA A 131 5.60 10.13 -6.24
N VAL A 132 5.31 9.66 -7.46
CA VAL A 132 5.58 10.40 -8.70
C VAL A 132 4.27 10.60 -9.46
N THR A 133 3.99 11.85 -9.83
CA THR A 133 2.85 12.24 -10.65
C THR A 133 3.32 13.04 -11.87
N ASN A 134 2.68 12.82 -13.01
CA ASN A 134 2.90 13.55 -14.25
C ASN A 134 1.57 13.81 -14.96
N HIS A 135 1.53 14.75 -15.91
CA HIS A 135 0.36 15.09 -16.71
C HIS A 135 -0.90 15.35 -15.86
N HIS A 136 -1.97 14.58 -16.07
CA HIS A 136 -3.27 14.71 -15.40
C HIS A 136 -3.38 13.91 -14.09
N GLN A 137 -2.30 13.27 -13.64
CA GLN A 137 -2.30 12.47 -12.41
C GLN A 137 -2.44 13.36 -11.16
N GLN A 138 -3.17 12.84 -10.17
CA GLN A 138 -3.36 13.48 -8.88
C GLN A 138 -2.96 12.52 -7.76
N ALA A 139 -2.26 13.02 -6.75
CA ALA A 139 -1.88 12.23 -5.59
C ALA A 139 -2.12 13.02 -4.30
N ASP A 140 -2.93 12.43 -3.42
CA ASP A 140 -3.06 12.82 -2.03
C ASP A 140 -2.58 11.64 -1.17
N THR A 141 -1.32 11.71 -0.79
CA THR A 141 -0.63 10.61 -0.09
C THR A 141 0.08 11.14 1.14
N GLY A 142 -0.01 10.40 2.24
CA GLY A 142 0.70 10.75 3.46
C GLY A 142 0.74 9.58 4.44
N THR A 143 0.96 9.88 5.70
CA THR A 143 0.94 8.91 6.81
C THR A 143 0.23 9.50 8.02
N LYS A 144 -0.25 8.65 8.93
CA LYS A 144 -0.90 9.03 10.19
C LYS A 144 -0.38 8.24 11.38
#